data_AF-A0A7S7VYV2-F1
#
_entry.id   AF-A0A7S7VYV2-F1
#
_cell.length_a   1.000
_cell.length_b   1.000
_cell.length_c   1.000
_cell.angle_alpha   90.00
_cell.angle_beta   90.00
_cell.angle_gamma   90.00
#
_symmetry.space_group_name_H-M   'P 1'
#
loop_
_entity.id
_entity.type
_entity.pdbx_description
1 polymer ?
#
loop_
_entity_poly.entity_id
_entity_poly.type
_entity_poly.pdbx_seq_one_letter_code
_entity_poly.pdbx_strand_id
1 'polypeptide(L)'
;MSKVKTPQDKKRLSYEHDRRNTYGENQKSSRKNIPRSKQLSHRDERRAVRQALIPAQGDVRDEVADEAQSDVLRKGRIKKLSAFRKSPDRPLGEVVARRLRRRRSEPAED
;
A
#
# COMPACT_ATOMS: atom_id res chain seq x y z
N MET A 1 -31.29 -21.85 -11.66
CA MET A 1 -30.34 -22.98 -11.46
C MET A 1 -28.91 -22.43 -11.43
N SER A 2 -28.10 -22.70 -10.40
CA SER A 2 -26.70 -22.19 -10.38
C SER A 2 -25.88 -22.80 -11.52
N LYS A 3 -25.03 -21.99 -12.16
CA LYS A 3 -24.13 -22.42 -13.24
C LYS A 3 -23.09 -23.44 -12.75
N VAL A 4 -22.71 -23.32 -11.48
CA VAL A 4 -21.80 -24.24 -10.78
C VAL A 4 -22.62 -25.28 -10.03
N LYS A 5 -22.45 -26.54 -10.39
CA LYS A 5 -23.33 -27.63 -9.92
C LYS A 5 -22.78 -28.38 -8.71
N THR A 6 -21.47 -28.55 -8.59
CA THR A 6 -20.88 -29.35 -7.52
C THR A 6 -20.40 -28.48 -6.34
N PRO A 7 -20.48 -28.98 -5.09
CA PRO A 7 -19.85 -28.32 -3.95
C PRO A 7 -18.34 -28.10 -4.11
N GLN A 8 -17.64 -29.04 -4.75
CA GLN A 8 -16.20 -28.98 -5.01
C GLN A 8 -15.87 -27.80 -5.93
N ASP A 9 -16.62 -27.61 -7.01
CA ASP A 9 -16.44 -26.48 -7.93
C ASP A 9 -16.75 -25.14 -7.24
N LYS A 10 -17.79 -25.10 -6.39
CA LYS A 10 -18.11 -23.91 -5.58
C LYS A 10 -16.96 -23.56 -4.64
N LYS A 11 -16.34 -24.56 -4.00
CA LYS A 11 -15.19 -24.37 -3.10
C LYS A 11 -13.96 -23.88 -3.87
N ARG A 12 -13.69 -24.43 -5.05
CA ARG A 12 -12.61 -23.98 -5.94
C ARG A 12 -12.78 -22.52 -6.33
N LEU A 13 -13.96 -22.15 -6.81
CA LEU A 13 -14.26 -20.75 -7.18
C LEU A 13 -14.22 -19.81 -5.97
N SER A 14 -14.65 -20.27 -4.80
CA SER A 14 -14.51 -19.49 -3.57
C SER A 14 -13.04 -19.22 -3.25
N TYR A 15 -12.15 -20.20 -3.40
CA TYR A 15 -10.71 -20.00 -3.13
C TYR A 15 -10.05 -19.03 -4.11
N GLU A 16 -10.53 -19.00 -5.35
CA GLU A 16 -10.00 -18.14 -6.41
C GLU A 16 -10.55 -16.71 -6.34
N HIS A 17 -11.86 -16.56 -6.07
CA HIS A 17 -12.55 -15.29 -6.21
C HIS A 17 -12.86 -14.58 -4.88
N ASP A 18 -13.01 -15.30 -3.76
CA ASP A 18 -13.17 -14.64 -2.44
C ASP A 18 -11.84 -13.96 -2.08
N ARG A 19 -11.89 -12.66 -1.80
CA ARG A 19 -10.71 -11.85 -1.49
C ARG A 19 -10.69 -11.46 -0.01
N ARG A 20 -9.52 -11.61 0.60
CA ARG A 20 -9.28 -11.31 2.01
C ARG A 20 -8.29 -10.17 2.16
N ASN A 21 -8.62 -9.25 3.04
CA ASN A 21 -7.71 -8.21 3.51
C ASN A 21 -6.52 -8.87 4.24
N THR A 22 -5.30 -8.56 3.81
CA THR A 22 -4.06 -9.08 4.40
C THR A 22 -3.12 -8.00 4.94
N TYR A 23 -3.64 -6.83 5.28
CA TYR A 23 -2.88 -5.72 5.86
C TYR A 23 -2.36 -5.94 7.30
N GLY A 24 -2.63 -7.11 7.90
CA GLY A 24 -2.23 -7.43 9.28
C GLY A 24 -3.15 -6.81 10.34
N GLU A 25 -3.94 -5.82 9.98
CA GLU A 25 -4.95 -5.21 10.83
C GLU A 25 -6.34 -5.84 10.62
N ASN A 26 -7.26 -5.57 11.54
CA ASN A 26 -8.67 -5.91 11.34
C ASN A 26 -9.30 -5.06 10.21
N GLN A 27 -10.44 -5.53 9.68
CA GLN A 27 -11.11 -4.88 8.55
C GLN A 27 -11.52 -3.42 8.84
N LYS A 28 -11.90 -3.09 10.08
CA LYS A 28 -12.35 -1.74 10.46
C LYS A 28 -11.16 -0.78 10.50
N SER A 29 -10.04 -1.21 11.05
CA SER A 29 -8.79 -0.46 11.08
C SER A 29 -8.28 -0.20 9.67
N SER A 30 -8.20 -1.22 8.80
CA SER A 30 -7.70 -1.00 7.43
C SER A 30 -8.56 -0.02 6.63
N ARG A 31 -9.89 -0.01 6.84
CA ARG A 31 -10.80 0.97 6.21
C ARG A 31 -10.46 2.42 6.58
N LYS A 32 -9.89 2.67 7.76
CA LYS A 32 -9.50 4.00 8.24
C LYS A 32 -8.02 4.31 7.98
N ASN A 33 -7.15 3.33 8.17
CA ASN A 33 -5.70 3.48 8.06
C ASN A 33 -5.21 3.57 6.63
N ILE A 34 -5.86 2.92 5.65
CA ILE A 34 -5.48 3.04 4.23
C ILE A 34 -5.66 4.48 3.72
N PRO A 35 -6.86 5.12 3.87
CA PRO A 35 -7.01 6.53 3.52
C PRO A 35 -6.04 7.44 4.27
N ARG A 36 -5.87 7.22 5.59
CA ARG A 36 -4.94 8.00 6.42
C ARG A 36 -3.51 7.91 5.91
N SER A 37 -3.01 6.71 5.63
CA SER A 37 -1.63 6.49 5.16
C SER A 37 -1.38 7.12 3.80
N LYS A 38 -2.35 7.06 2.88
CA LYS A 38 -2.31 7.78 1.59
C LYS A 38 -2.25 9.29 1.80
N GLN A 39 -3.12 9.82 2.66
CA GLN A 39 -3.15 11.25 2.97
C GLN A 39 -1.83 11.73 3.58
N LEU A 40 -1.26 10.98 4.54
CA LEU A 40 0.03 11.30 5.15
C LEU A 40 1.15 11.29 4.11
N SER A 41 1.17 10.30 3.21
CA SER A 41 2.18 10.23 2.14
C SER A 41 2.13 11.46 1.23
N HIS A 42 0.93 11.87 0.77
CA HIS A 42 0.78 13.07 -0.05
C HIS A 42 1.13 14.36 0.71
N ARG A 43 0.85 14.42 2.02
CA ARG A 43 1.22 15.56 2.85
C ARG A 43 2.74 15.67 3.01
N ASP A 44 3.42 14.55 3.21
CA ASP A 44 4.87 14.50 3.33
C ASP A 44 5.57 14.90 2.02
N GLU A 45 5.09 14.39 0.88
CA GLU A 45 5.56 14.80 -0.44
C GLU A 45 5.41 16.32 -0.65
N ARG A 46 4.21 16.87 -0.42
CA ARG A 46 3.98 18.33 -0.55
C ARG A 46 4.84 19.13 0.41
N ARG A 47 5.04 18.67 1.64
CA ARG A 47 5.90 19.34 2.62
C ARG A 47 7.34 19.37 2.12
N ALA A 48 7.87 18.23 1.67
CA ALA A 48 9.25 18.13 1.19
C ALA A 48 9.49 19.03 -0.04
N VAL A 49 8.56 19.02 -1.00
CA VAL A 49 8.60 19.89 -2.18
C VAL A 49 8.51 21.37 -1.79
N ARG A 50 7.57 21.73 -0.90
CA ARG A 50 7.44 23.12 -0.43
C ARG A 50 8.72 23.61 0.23
N GLN A 51 9.35 22.80 1.07
CA GLN A 51 10.62 23.18 1.72
C GLN A 51 11.74 23.42 0.72
N ALA A 52 11.80 22.63 -0.35
CA ALA A 52 12.75 22.83 -1.45
C ALA A 52 12.49 24.11 -2.27
N LEU A 53 11.25 24.58 -2.31
CA LEU A 53 10.88 25.80 -3.04
C LEU A 53 11.08 27.10 -2.24
N ILE A 54 11.28 27.03 -0.92
CA ILE A 54 11.44 28.24 -0.08
C ILE A 54 12.60 29.15 -0.57
N PRO A 55 13.80 28.62 -0.90
CA PRO A 55 14.91 29.46 -1.35
C PRO A 55 14.66 30.17 -2.69
N ALA A 56 13.76 29.65 -3.52
CA ALA A 56 13.42 30.21 -4.82
C ALA A 56 12.17 31.12 -4.79
N GLN A 57 11.79 31.63 -3.61
CA GLN A 57 10.69 32.59 -3.49
C GLN A 57 11.17 34.02 -3.70
N GLY A 58 10.45 34.76 -4.55
CA GLY A 58 10.74 36.17 -4.82
C GLY A 58 11.72 36.35 -5.97
N ASP A 59 12.41 37.49 -5.97
CA ASP A 59 13.46 37.78 -6.95
C ASP A 59 14.77 37.12 -6.48
N VAL A 60 15.20 36.10 -7.21
CA VAL A 60 16.36 35.26 -6.86
C VAL A 60 17.24 35.08 -8.09
N ARG A 61 18.53 34.84 -7.88
CA ARG A 61 19.48 34.54 -8.96
C ARG A 61 19.12 33.22 -9.63
N ASP A 62 19.32 33.13 -10.94
CA ASP A 62 19.01 31.93 -11.74
C ASP A 62 19.61 30.65 -11.15
N GLU A 63 20.86 30.71 -10.66
CA GLU A 63 21.54 29.59 -10.00
C GLU A 63 20.73 29.00 -8.82
N VAL A 64 20.09 29.86 -8.02
CA VAL A 64 19.27 29.46 -6.87
C VAL A 64 17.95 28.83 -7.33
N ALA A 65 17.37 29.37 -8.41
CA ALA A 65 16.15 28.83 -9.00
C ALA A 65 16.38 27.43 -9.60
N ASP A 66 17.49 27.23 -10.32
CA ASP A 66 17.87 25.95 -10.92
C ASP A 66 18.17 24.88 -9.86
N GLU A 67 18.86 25.27 -8.78
CA GLU A 67 19.12 24.38 -7.66
C GLU A 67 17.79 23.95 -7.01
N ALA A 68 16.90 24.89 -6.71
CA ALA A 68 15.59 24.60 -6.12
C ALA A 68 14.75 23.68 -7.01
N GLN A 69 14.76 23.88 -8.33
CA GLN A 69 14.08 23.00 -9.29
C GLN A 69 14.62 21.57 -9.21
N SER A 70 15.95 21.41 -9.26
CA SER A 70 16.62 20.10 -9.17
C SER A 70 16.26 19.39 -7.87
N ASP A 71 16.23 20.15 -6.76
CA ASP A 71 15.92 19.64 -5.43
C ASP A 71 14.46 19.22 -5.29
N VAL A 72 13.52 19.98 -5.87
CA VAL A 72 12.10 19.63 -5.94
C VAL A 72 11.90 18.30 -6.67
N LEU A 73 12.51 18.14 -7.85
CA LEU A 73 12.39 16.92 -8.64
C LEU A 73 12.94 15.72 -7.87
N ARG A 74 14.12 15.87 -7.27
CA ARG A 74 14.76 14.81 -6.47
C ARG A 74 13.93 14.44 -5.24
N LYS A 75 13.59 15.42 -4.39
CA LYS A 75 12.86 15.20 -3.14
C LYS A 75 11.45 14.66 -3.41
N GLY A 76 10.73 15.23 -4.37
CA GLY A 76 9.41 14.76 -4.79
C GLY A 76 9.46 13.30 -5.25
N ARG A 77 10.42 12.94 -6.11
CA ARG A 77 10.61 11.56 -6.58
C ARG A 77 10.88 10.59 -5.45
N ILE A 78 11.79 10.92 -4.53
CA ILE A 78 12.11 10.07 -3.38
C ILE A 78 10.85 9.82 -2.53
N LYS A 79 10.12 10.89 -2.19
CA LYS A 79 8.90 10.77 -1.37
C LYS A 79 7.81 9.95 -2.05
N LYS A 80 7.62 10.11 -3.37
CA LYS A 80 6.66 9.33 -4.15
C LYS A 80 7.04 7.85 -4.24
N LEU A 81 8.34 7.53 -4.31
CA LEU A 81 8.82 6.14 -4.33
C LEU A 81 8.62 5.46 -2.98
N SER A 82 8.86 6.16 -1.87
CA SER A 82 8.65 5.65 -0.51
C SER A 82 7.21 5.75 0.00
N ALA A 83 6.30 6.35 -0.78
CA ALA A 83 4.91 6.57 -0.39
C ALA A 83 4.15 5.26 -0.17
N PHE A 84 3.18 5.29 0.76
CA PHE A 84 2.30 4.16 1.00
C PHE A 84 1.53 3.76 -0.28
N ARG A 85 1.63 2.47 -0.64
CA ARG A 85 0.88 1.90 -1.77
C ARG A 85 -0.14 0.89 -1.27
N LYS A 86 -1.38 1.04 -1.74
CA LYS A 86 -2.42 0.07 -1.42
C LYS A 86 -2.16 -1.21 -2.24
N SER A 87 -1.86 -2.33 -1.61
CA SER A 87 -1.89 -3.66 -2.22
C SER A 87 -3.33 -4.16 -2.38
N PRO A 88 -3.64 -4.89 -3.47
CA PRO A 88 -4.92 -5.57 -3.62
C PRO A 88 -5.11 -6.64 -2.53
N ASP A 89 -6.37 -6.94 -2.23
CA ASP A 89 -6.72 -8.06 -1.35
C ASP A 89 -6.33 -9.39 -2.00
N ARG A 90 -5.93 -10.37 -1.18
CA ARG A 90 -5.43 -11.67 -1.65
C ARG A 90 -6.55 -12.71 -1.78
N PRO A 91 -6.47 -13.63 -2.75
CA PRO A 91 -7.39 -14.76 -2.85
C PRO A 91 -7.43 -15.60 -1.56
N LEU A 92 -8.61 -16.11 -1.21
CA LEU A 92 -8.82 -16.93 -0.03
C LEU A 92 -7.91 -18.17 -0.03
N GLY A 93 -7.71 -18.79 -1.20
CA GLY A 93 -6.83 -19.95 -1.36
C GLY A 93 -5.40 -19.69 -0.88
N GLU A 94 -4.82 -18.53 -1.23
CA GLU A 94 -3.48 -18.15 -0.78
C GLU A 94 -3.41 -17.97 0.74
N VAL A 95 -4.45 -17.35 1.32
CA VAL A 95 -4.53 -17.12 2.77
C VAL A 95 -4.63 -18.45 3.52
N VAL A 96 -5.46 -19.38 3.03
CA VAL A 96 -5.60 -20.73 3.60
C VAL A 96 -4.29 -21.50 3.49
N ALA A 97 -3.64 -21.50 2.33
CA ALA A 97 -2.35 -22.15 2.13
C ALA A 97 -1.29 -21.61 3.10
N ARG A 98 -1.22 -20.29 3.27
CA ARG A 98 -0.31 -19.66 4.24
C ARG A 98 -0.60 -20.09 5.67
N ARG A 99 -1.88 -20.17 6.08
CA ARG A 99 -2.29 -20.63 7.43
C ARG A 99 -1.95 -22.10 7.66
N LEU A 100 -2.10 -22.96 6.64
CA LEU A 100 -1.75 -24.38 6.74
C LEU A 100 -0.23 -24.57 6.85
N ARG A 101 0.56 -23.82 6.07
CA ARG A 101 2.03 -23.81 6.21
C ARG A 101 2.45 -23.41 7.62
N ARG A 102 1.89 -22.32 8.15
CA ARG A 102 2.18 -21.85 9.51
C ARG A 102 1.88 -22.91 10.57
N ARG A 103 0.71 -23.54 10.49
CA ARG A 103 0.33 -24.62 11.44
C ARG A 103 1.24 -25.85 11.37
N ARG A 104 1.77 -26.18 10.19
CA ARG A 104 2.71 -27.31 10.03
C ARG A 104 4.12 -26.98 10.54
N SER A 105 4.49 -25.69 10.55
CA SER A 105 5.81 -25.23 11.03
C SER A 105 5.84 -24.89 12.51
N GLU A 106 4.68 -24.68 13.14
CA GLU A 106 4.58 -24.49 14.59
C GLU A 106 4.71 -25.87 15.26
N PRO A 107 5.67 -26.07 16.19
CA PRO A 107 5.71 -27.30 16.98
C PRO A 107 4.42 -27.40 17.79
N ALA A 108 3.88 -28.62 17.93
CA ALA A 108 2.80 -28.85 18.87
C ALA A 108 3.34 -28.56 20.27
N GLU A 109 2.76 -27.57 20.95
CA GLU A 109 2.95 -27.45 22.40
C GLU A 109 2.11 -28.57 23.03
N ASP A 110 2.80 -29.58 23.58
CA ASP A 110 2.25 -30.58 24.51
C ASP A 110 2.21 -30.02 25.94
#